data_AF-K5XZ80-F1
#
_entry.id   AF-K5XZ80-F1
#
_cell.length_a   1.000
_cell.length_b   1.000
_cell.length_c   1.000
_cell.angle_alpha   90.00
_cell.angle_beta   90.00
_cell.angle_gamma   90.00
#
_symmetry.space_group_name_H-M   'P 1'
#
loop_
_entity.id
_entity.type
_entity.pdbx_description
1 polymer ?
#
loop_
_entity_poly.entity_id
_entity_poly.type
_entity_poly.pdbx_seq_one_letter_code
_entity_poly.pdbx_strand_id
1 'polypeptide(L)'
;MLDTQHTTTPRPLRFSHIGIDPSLLIGKTLQRARLSSSHPALTLDFSDHFTVQVLVDGYDPAHRGVPKQLEMDSNLDALLAKDSINLEVTDCAIITLQDAAFDYKHSKPKHASWDQKHLAVALKLAEETPRWHCIWARMEEYDEDLGTCVFRSYEDVYLERLIRTPKKSKWRKSILQRQETVS
;
A
#
# COMPACT_ATOMS: atom_id res chain seq x y z
N MET A 1 40.18 6.24 24.17
CA MET A 1 39.24 5.20 23.70
C MET A 1 38.29 5.89 22.75
N LEU A 2 38.36 5.56 21.46
CA LEU A 2 37.64 6.25 20.39
C LEU A 2 36.20 5.74 20.28
N ASP A 3 35.29 6.71 20.18
CA ASP A 3 33.86 6.59 19.92
C ASP A 3 33.53 5.81 18.66
N THR A 4 32.50 4.96 18.74
CA THR A 4 31.78 4.47 17.55
C THR A 4 30.35 4.99 17.61
N GLN A 5 30.15 6.24 17.21
CA GLN A 5 28.83 6.81 16.98
C GLN A 5 28.23 6.11 15.75
N HIS A 6 27.21 5.28 15.95
CA HIS A 6 26.35 4.86 14.85
C HIS A 6 25.46 6.03 14.48
N THR A 7 25.96 6.91 13.61
CA THR A 7 25.14 7.87 12.86
C THR A 7 24.13 7.07 12.04
N THR A 8 22.86 7.06 12.46
CA THR A 8 21.75 6.57 11.64
C THR A 8 21.56 7.58 10.50
N THR A 9 22.39 7.47 9.47
CA THR A 9 22.22 8.23 8.23
C THR A 9 20.85 7.89 7.63
N PRO A 10 20.05 8.88 7.21
CA PRO A 10 18.82 8.61 6.47
C PRO A 10 19.17 7.75 5.26
N ARG A 11 18.43 6.65 5.06
CA ARG A 11 18.68 5.76 3.92
C ARG A 11 18.63 6.60 2.64
N PRO A 12 19.65 6.51 1.77
CA PRO A 12 19.58 7.10 0.45
C PRO A 12 18.35 6.57 -0.29
N LEU A 13 17.57 7.46 -0.90
CA LEU A 13 16.48 7.09 -1.81
C LEU A 13 17.02 6.12 -2.86
N ARG A 14 16.46 4.92 -2.94
CA ARG A 14 16.87 3.92 -3.93
C ARG A 14 16.30 4.35 -5.29
N PHE A 15 17.17 4.89 -6.16
CA PHE A 15 16.80 5.40 -7.49
C PHE A 15 16.42 4.33 -8.53
N SER A 16 16.44 3.04 -8.19
CA SER A 16 15.80 2.01 -9.00
C SER A 16 14.37 1.81 -8.51
N HIS A 17 13.41 2.52 -9.09
CA HIS A 17 12.00 2.37 -8.73
C HIS A 17 11.60 0.89 -8.87
N ILE A 18 11.30 0.28 -7.72
CA ILE A 18 10.71 -1.05 -7.65
C ILE A 18 9.27 -0.94 -8.19
N GLY A 19 8.81 -1.94 -8.94
CA GLY A 19 7.43 -2.00 -9.43
C GLY A 19 7.23 -1.55 -10.89
N ILE A 20 5.96 -1.33 -11.23
CA ILE A 20 5.53 -0.92 -12.57
C ILE A 20 5.42 0.61 -12.70
N ASP A 21 5.47 1.10 -13.94
CA ASP A 21 5.23 2.51 -14.25
C ASP A 21 3.75 2.90 -13.93
N PRO A 22 3.52 3.93 -13.09
CA PRO A 22 2.18 4.46 -12.81
C PRO A 22 1.38 4.86 -14.04
N SER A 23 2.05 5.29 -15.12
CA SER A 23 1.40 5.70 -16.38
C SER A 23 0.55 4.58 -16.97
N LEU A 24 0.87 3.33 -16.66
CA LEU A 24 0.11 2.15 -17.07
C LEU A 24 -1.30 2.10 -16.44
N LEU A 25 -1.59 2.88 -15.41
CA LEU A 25 -2.93 2.95 -14.81
C LEU A 25 -3.84 3.96 -15.49
N ILE A 26 -3.27 4.95 -16.19
CA ILE A 26 -4.04 6.06 -16.80
C ILE A 26 -4.98 5.50 -17.88
N GLY A 27 -6.24 5.96 -17.85
CA GLY A 27 -7.32 5.51 -18.72
C GLY A 27 -7.98 4.19 -18.29
N LYS A 28 -7.54 3.55 -17.21
CA LYS A 28 -8.19 2.33 -16.70
C LYS A 28 -9.32 2.66 -15.74
N THR A 29 -10.43 1.94 -15.85
CA THR A 29 -11.55 2.07 -14.92
C THR A 29 -11.34 1.20 -13.68
N LEU A 30 -11.16 1.85 -12.53
CA LEU A 30 -11.08 1.21 -11.22
C LEU A 30 -12.47 0.67 -10.83
N GLN A 31 -12.59 -0.64 -10.74
CA GLN A 31 -13.85 -1.29 -10.33
C GLN A 31 -13.93 -1.48 -8.82
N ARG A 32 -12.80 -1.85 -8.22
CA ARG A 32 -12.74 -2.17 -6.79
C ARG A 32 -11.35 -1.88 -6.23
N ALA A 33 -11.32 -1.32 -5.03
CA ALA A 33 -10.11 -1.13 -4.24
C ALA A 33 -10.31 -1.84 -2.89
N ARG A 34 -9.29 -2.55 -2.38
CA ARG A 34 -9.38 -3.31 -1.14
C ARG A 34 -8.08 -3.28 -0.35
N LEU A 35 -8.16 -2.76 0.86
CA LEU A 35 -7.09 -2.87 1.83
C LEU A 35 -7.02 -4.30 2.37
N SER A 36 -5.82 -4.84 2.48
CA SER A 36 -5.58 -6.14 3.09
C SER A 36 -5.77 -6.05 4.61
N SER A 37 -6.44 -7.04 5.20
CA SER A 37 -6.64 -7.12 6.65
C SER A 37 -5.42 -7.66 7.41
N SER A 38 -4.44 -8.24 6.71
CA SER A 38 -3.31 -8.93 7.33
C SER A 38 -1.94 -8.35 6.97
N HIS A 39 -1.87 -7.52 5.92
CA HIS A 39 -0.64 -6.97 5.37
C HIS A 39 -0.87 -5.50 4.97
N PRO A 40 0.16 -4.64 5.02
CA PRO A 40 0.07 -3.27 4.53
C PRO A 40 0.08 -3.26 2.99
N ALA A 41 -1.04 -3.67 2.40
CA ALA A 41 -1.18 -3.79 0.95
C ALA A 41 -2.58 -3.34 0.53
N LEU A 42 -2.65 -2.52 -0.53
CA LEU A 42 -3.91 -2.08 -1.14
C LEU A 42 -4.00 -2.67 -2.54
N THR A 43 -5.03 -3.47 -2.80
CA THR A 43 -5.27 -4.08 -4.11
C THR A 43 -6.26 -3.26 -4.92
N LEU A 44 -5.89 -2.91 -6.16
CA LEU A 44 -6.73 -2.20 -7.11
C LEU A 44 -7.08 -3.15 -8.27
N ASP A 45 -8.36 -3.46 -8.43
CA ASP A 45 -8.91 -4.29 -9.50
C ASP A 45 -9.55 -3.37 -10.57
N PHE A 46 -9.08 -3.46 -11.83
CA PHE A 46 -9.59 -2.69 -12.97
C PHE A 46 -10.50 -3.52 -13.88
N SER A 47 -11.32 -2.83 -14.68
CA SER A 47 -12.34 -3.43 -15.55
C SER A 47 -11.78 -4.31 -16.67
N ASP A 48 -10.56 -4.06 -17.11
CA ASP A 48 -9.84 -4.84 -18.13
C ASP A 48 -9.09 -6.05 -17.55
N HIS A 49 -9.43 -6.45 -16.32
CA HIS A 49 -8.74 -7.48 -15.54
C HIS A 49 -7.28 -7.15 -15.21
N PHE A 50 -6.85 -5.90 -15.44
CA PHE A 50 -5.61 -5.43 -14.86
C PHE A 50 -5.76 -5.36 -13.34
N THR A 51 -4.79 -5.87 -12.61
CA THR A 51 -4.80 -5.83 -11.15
C THR A 51 -3.42 -5.43 -10.68
N VAL A 52 -3.39 -4.46 -9.78
CA VAL A 52 -2.14 -4.01 -9.15
C VAL A 52 -2.29 -3.97 -7.64
N GLN A 53 -1.17 -3.94 -6.96
CA GLN A 53 -1.10 -3.72 -5.53
C GLN A 53 -0.19 -2.56 -5.23
N VAL A 54 -0.61 -1.70 -4.31
CA VAL A 54 0.30 -0.78 -3.61
C VAL A 54 0.90 -1.58 -2.46
N LEU A 55 2.23 -1.69 -2.46
CA LEU A 55 3.02 -2.47 -1.51
C LEU A 55 4.04 -1.56 -0.82
N VAL A 56 4.48 -1.96 0.37
CA VAL A 56 5.51 -1.26 1.15
C VAL A 56 6.88 -1.87 0.85
N ASP A 57 7.87 -1.04 0.50
CA ASP A 57 9.24 -1.50 0.28
C ASP A 57 9.81 -2.12 1.55
N GLY A 58 10.58 -3.20 1.39
CA GLY A 58 11.19 -3.95 2.49
C GLY A 58 10.20 -4.67 3.42
N TYR A 59 8.89 -4.71 3.11
CA TYR A 59 7.94 -5.52 3.86
C TYR A 59 7.98 -6.99 3.43
N ASP A 60 8.32 -7.88 4.37
CA ASP A 60 8.24 -9.33 4.18
C ASP A 60 7.04 -9.89 4.98
N PRO A 61 6.01 -10.46 4.31
CA PRO A 61 4.89 -11.12 4.97
C PRO A 61 5.29 -12.26 5.94
N ALA A 62 6.42 -12.93 5.69
CA ALA A 62 6.96 -13.99 6.54
C ALA A 62 7.70 -13.45 7.77
N HIS A 63 8.28 -12.25 7.66
CA HIS A 63 9.05 -11.58 8.72
C HIS A 63 8.54 -10.15 8.92
N ARG A 64 7.34 -10.03 9.51
CA ARG A 64 6.58 -8.77 9.53
C ARG A 64 7.31 -7.61 10.23
N GLY A 65 8.17 -7.90 11.21
CA GLY A 65 8.91 -6.90 11.97
C GLY A 65 7.99 -5.92 12.72
N VAL A 66 8.41 -4.65 12.81
CA VAL A 66 7.63 -3.56 13.40
C VAL A 66 6.35 -3.32 12.57
N PRO A 67 5.19 -3.06 13.21
CA PRO A 67 3.94 -2.80 12.51
C PRO A 67 4.07 -1.68 11.48
N LYS A 68 3.78 -2.03 10.22
CA LYS A 68 3.65 -1.11 9.10
C LYS A 68 2.18 -1.04 8.70
N GLN A 69 1.68 0.15 8.40
CA GLN A 69 0.32 0.39 7.94
C GLN A 69 0.35 1.26 6.69
N LEU A 70 -0.56 0.97 5.76
CA LEU A 70 -0.86 1.93 4.69
C LEU A 70 -1.81 2.97 5.25
N GLU A 71 -1.52 4.22 4.93
CA GLU A 71 -2.40 5.36 5.16
C GLU A 71 -2.81 5.97 3.83
N MET A 72 -3.94 6.68 3.88
CA MET A 72 -4.48 7.40 2.75
C MET A 72 -5.30 8.60 3.19
N ASP A 73 -5.65 9.47 2.25
CA ASP A 73 -6.59 10.54 2.54
C ASP A 73 -8.00 10.00 2.81
N SER A 74 -8.75 10.72 3.63
CA SER A 74 -10.09 10.32 4.09
C SER A 74 -11.11 10.14 2.97
N ASN A 75 -10.89 10.75 1.79
CA ASN A 75 -11.79 10.57 0.65
C ASN A 75 -11.54 9.24 -0.04
N LEU A 76 -10.29 8.77 -0.09
CA LEU A 76 -9.98 7.45 -0.62
C LEU A 76 -10.55 6.34 0.28
N ASP A 77 -10.51 6.51 1.60
CA ASP A 77 -11.17 5.59 2.55
C ASP A 77 -12.68 5.47 2.26
N ALA A 78 -13.35 6.59 1.99
CA ALA A 78 -14.76 6.59 1.62
C ALA A 78 -15.02 5.85 0.29
N LEU A 79 -14.08 5.88 -0.65
CA LEU A 79 -14.16 5.10 -1.89
C LEU A 79 -13.94 3.60 -1.66
N LEU A 80 -13.04 3.23 -0.75
CA LEU A 80 -12.79 1.83 -0.36
C LEU A 80 -14.00 1.17 0.31
N ALA A 81 -14.82 1.96 1.01
CA ALA A 81 -16.04 1.48 1.63
C ALA A 81 -17.15 1.14 0.62
N LYS A 82 -17.01 1.53 -0.67
CA LYS A 82 -17.99 1.25 -1.72
C LYS A 82 -17.77 -0.16 -2.30
N ASP A 83 -18.86 -0.86 -2.57
CA ASP A 83 -18.82 -2.16 -3.26
C ASP A 83 -18.31 -2.05 -4.71
N SER A 84 -18.55 -0.91 -5.35
CA SER A 84 -18.15 -0.62 -6.72
C SER A 84 -17.80 0.85 -6.89
N ILE A 85 -16.63 1.12 -7.47
CA ILE A 85 -16.11 2.49 -7.68
C ILE A 85 -16.46 2.99 -9.09
N ASN A 86 -16.16 2.20 -10.14
CA ASN A 86 -16.40 2.52 -11.55
C ASN A 86 -15.91 3.92 -11.99
N LEU A 87 -14.72 4.31 -11.52
CA LEU A 87 -14.09 5.58 -11.89
C LEU A 87 -12.83 5.34 -12.70
N GLU A 88 -12.65 6.12 -13.76
CA GLU A 88 -11.41 6.09 -14.54
C GLU A 88 -10.26 6.76 -13.80
N VAL A 89 -9.07 6.18 -13.88
CA VAL A 89 -7.84 6.83 -13.44
C VAL A 89 -7.42 7.84 -14.51
N THR A 90 -7.57 9.12 -14.20
CA THR A 90 -7.19 10.23 -15.08
C THR A 90 -5.71 10.57 -14.99
N ASP A 91 -5.08 10.29 -13.85
CA ASP A 91 -3.66 10.53 -13.63
C ASP A 91 -3.14 9.62 -12.52
N CYS A 92 -1.86 9.25 -12.58
CA CYS A 92 -1.20 8.45 -11.56
C CYS A 92 0.32 8.67 -11.57
N ALA A 93 0.90 8.82 -10.39
CA ALA A 93 2.32 9.09 -10.23
C ALA A 93 2.89 8.47 -8.95
N ILE A 94 4.20 8.21 -8.94
CA ILE A 94 4.97 8.10 -7.70
C ILE A 94 5.42 9.51 -7.34
N ILE A 95 5.10 9.94 -6.12
CA ILE A 95 5.46 11.26 -5.60
C ILE A 95 6.37 11.12 -4.38
N THR A 96 7.10 12.18 -4.04
CA THR A 96 7.85 12.25 -2.79
C THR A 96 7.09 13.11 -1.79
N LEU A 97 6.83 12.55 -0.61
CA LEU A 97 6.30 13.27 0.54
C LEU A 97 7.43 13.61 1.52
N GLN A 98 7.19 14.59 2.39
CA GLN A 98 8.09 14.96 3.48
C GLN A 98 7.26 15.13 4.75
N ASP A 99 7.54 14.27 5.74
CA ASP A 99 6.78 14.17 6.97
C ASP A 99 7.68 14.16 8.20
N ALA A 100 7.14 14.55 9.35
CA ALA A 100 7.87 14.56 10.62
C ALA A 100 7.88 13.17 11.27
N ALA A 101 9.08 12.59 11.40
CA ALA A 101 9.34 11.33 12.07
C ALA A 101 10.03 11.55 13.43
N PHE A 102 9.93 10.57 14.33
CA PHE A 102 10.52 10.68 15.67
C PHE A 102 10.85 9.33 16.31
N ASP A 103 11.80 9.34 17.23
CA ASP A 103 12.16 8.23 18.11
C ASP A 103 12.33 8.74 19.55
N TYR A 104 11.43 8.30 20.43
CA TYR A 104 11.42 8.55 21.87
C TYR A 104 11.91 7.36 22.70
N LYS A 105 12.12 6.18 22.10
CA LYS A 105 12.62 4.98 22.79
C LYS A 105 14.11 5.08 23.08
N HIS A 106 14.89 5.51 22.09
CA HIS A 106 16.35 5.46 22.15
C HIS A 106 16.98 6.80 22.53
N SER A 107 16.18 7.84 22.74
CA SER A 107 16.64 9.19 23.00
C SER A 107 16.63 9.54 24.49
N LYS A 108 17.76 9.33 25.18
CA LYS A 108 18.06 10.06 26.43
C LYS A 108 19.20 11.05 26.17
N PRO A 109 19.09 12.36 26.47
CA PRO A 109 17.94 13.14 26.97
C PRO A 109 17.26 14.02 25.90
N LYS A 110 17.57 13.86 24.61
CA LYS A 110 17.01 14.68 23.52
C LYS A 110 16.16 13.83 22.59
N HIS A 111 14.84 14.01 22.66
CA HIS A 111 13.88 13.52 21.67
C HIS A 111 14.44 13.70 20.26
N ALA A 112 14.63 12.61 19.52
CA ALA A 112 15.08 12.68 18.13
C ALA A 112 13.84 12.87 17.25
N SER A 113 13.77 13.98 16.54
CA SER A 113 12.78 14.21 15.49
C SER A 113 13.50 14.67 14.22
N TRP A 114 13.00 14.26 13.07
CA TRP A 114 13.58 14.61 11.77
C TRP A 114 12.50 14.68 10.69
N ASP A 115 12.77 15.47 9.65
CA ASP A 115 11.98 15.43 8.43
C ASP A 115 12.41 14.23 7.59
N GLN A 116 11.47 13.32 7.33
CA GLN A 116 11.70 12.14 6.52
C GLN A 116 11.04 12.31 5.15
N LYS A 117 11.84 12.14 4.09
CA LYS A 117 11.32 11.99 2.73
C LYS A 117 11.03 10.52 2.44
N HIS A 118 9.90 10.26 1.80
CA HIS A 118 9.49 8.91 1.38
C HIS A 118 8.63 8.96 0.12
N LEU A 119 8.49 7.82 -0.55
CA LEU A 119 7.70 7.68 -1.76
C LEU A 119 6.25 7.27 -1.45
N ALA A 120 5.31 7.95 -2.12
CA ALA A 120 3.88 7.66 -2.07
C ALA A 120 3.32 7.39 -3.48
N VAL A 121 2.22 6.65 -3.56
CA VAL A 121 1.42 6.54 -4.78
C VAL A 121 0.35 7.62 -4.76
N ALA A 122 0.30 8.45 -5.80
CA ALA A 122 -0.76 9.41 -6.02
C ALA A 122 -1.63 8.95 -7.20
N LEU A 123 -2.94 8.91 -7.03
CA LEU A 123 -3.92 8.57 -8.07
C LEU A 123 -4.99 9.64 -8.16
N LYS A 124 -5.42 9.96 -9.37
CA LYS A 124 -6.51 10.92 -9.63
C LYS A 124 -7.63 10.23 -10.37
N LEU A 125 -8.81 10.21 -9.78
CA LEU A 125 -9.99 9.56 -10.36
C LEU A 125 -10.91 10.58 -11.04
N ALA A 126 -11.66 10.11 -12.04
CA ALA A 126 -12.71 10.85 -12.73
C ALA A 126 -13.96 11.06 -11.86
N GLU A 127 -13.79 11.48 -10.60
CA GLU A 127 -14.86 11.93 -9.72
C GLU A 127 -15.52 13.21 -10.26
N GLU A 128 -16.68 13.59 -9.69
CA GLU A 128 -17.33 14.88 -9.99
C GLU A 128 -16.39 16.07 -9.72
N THR A 129 -15.56 15.98 -8.67
CA THR A 129 -14.49 16.93 -8.38
C THR A 129 -13.15 16.20 -8.34
N PRO A 130 -12.46 16.05 -9.48
CA PRO A 130 -11.22 15.27 -9.56
C PRO A 130 -10.11 15.82 -8.65
N ARG A 131 -9.58 14.97 -7.78
CA ARG A 131 -8.50 15.31 -6.83
C ARG A 131 -7.48 14.18 -6.74
N TRP A 132 -6.31 14.54 -6.23
CA TRP A 132 -5.28 13.55 -5.92
C TRP A 132 -5.64 12.81 -4.63
N HIS A 133 -5.56 11.50 -4.72
CA HIS A 133 -5.56 10.62 -3.57
C HIS A 133 -4.17 10.05 -3.37
N CYS A 134 -3.66 10.20 -2.15
CA CYS A 134 -2.30 9.77 -1.82
C CYS A 134 -2.37 8.52 -0.95
N ILE A 135 -1.48 7.57 -1.21
CA ILE A 135 -1.31 6.35 -0.43
C ILE A 135 0.16 6.26 -0.04
N TRP A 136 0.43 6.17 1.26
CA TRP A 136 1.78 6.08 1.81
C TRP A 136 1.85 5.03 2.91
N ALA A 137 3.07 4.72 3.37
CA ALA A 137 3.28 3.78 4.46
C ALA A 137 3.85 4.46 5.69
N ARG A 138 3.27 4.13 6.84
CA ARG A 138 3.72 4.58 8.15
C ARG A 138 4.10 3.37 8.99
N MET A 139 5.19 3.50 9.74
CA MET A 139 5.60 2.56 10.77
C MET A 139 5.47 3.24 12.13
N GLU A 140 4.83 2.57 13.07
CA GLU A 140 4.68 3.07 14.43
C GLU A 140 4.96 2.00 15.47
N GLU A 141 5.51 2.44 16.59
CA GLU A 141 5.69 1.63 17.78
C GLU A 141 5.07 2.35 18.98
N TYR A 142 4.33 1.60 19.77
CA TYR A 142 3.62 2.10 20.94
C TYR A 142 4.27 1.52 22.20
N ASP A 143 4.33 2.33 23.24
CA ASP A 143 4.61 1.88 24.59
C ASP A 143 3.38 1.12 25.11
N GLU A 144 3.54 -0.16 25.46
CA GLU A 144 2.41 -1.02 25.85
C GLU A 144 1.77 -0.60 27.18
N ASP A 145 2.56 -0.02 28.09
CA ASP A 145 2.09 0.38 29.43
C ASP A 145 1.32 1.71 29.37
N LEU A 146 1.81 2.66 28.56
CA LEU A 146 1.27 4.01 28.46
C LEU A 146 0.32 4.20 27.27
N GLY A 147 0.31 3.28 26.31
CA GLY A 147 -0.44 3.39 25.06
C GLY A 147 0.00 4.55 24.16
N THR A 148 1.18 5.13 24.42
CA THR A 148 1.68 6.31 23.69
C THR A 148 2.56 5.88 22.53
N CYS A 149 2.44 6.58 21.38
CA CYS A 149 3.33 6.37 20.25
C CYS A 149 4.72 6.91 20.59
N VAL A 150 5.71 6.02 20.60
CA VAL A 150 7.10 6.31 21.01
C VAL A 150 8.06 6.26 19.83
N PHE A 151 7.62 5.76 18.69
CA PHE A 151 8.38 5.80 17.45
C PHE A 151 7.43 5.95 16.27
N ARG A 152 7.77 6.84 15.35
CA ARG A 152 7.11 6.98 14.06
C ARG A 152 8.16 7.20 12.98
N SER A 153 8.04 6.43 11.91
CA SER A 153 8.78 6.64 10.66
C SER A 153 7.91 6.31 9.47
N TYR A 154 8.41 6.59 8.27
CA TYR A 154 7.72 6.38 7.01
C TYR A 154 8.50 5.39 6.14
N GLU A 155 7.81 4.71 5.23
CA GLU A 155 8.42 3.75 4.31
C GLU A 155 7.96 4.06 2.89
N ASP A 156 8.83 3.75 1.92
CA ASP A 156 8.50 3.92 0.51
C ASP A 156 7.42 2.92 0.10
N VAL A 157 6.47 3.35 -0.74
CA VAL A 157 5.53 2.45 -1.41
C VAL A 157 5.77 2.38 -2.92
N TYR A 158 5.32 1.28 -3.51
CA TYR A 158 5.42 1.04 -4.94
C TYR A 158 4.21 0.29 -5.50
N LEU A 159 4.05 0.34 -6.82
CA LEU A 159 3.01 -0.37 -7.56
C LEU A 159 3.55 -1.69 -8.10
N GLU A 160 2.90 -2.81 -7.78
CA GLU A 160 3.25 -4.12 -8.32
C GLU A 160 2.08 -4.69 -9.13
N ARG A 161 2.37 -5.29 -10.29
CA ARG A 161 1.32 -5.95 -11.06
C ARG A 161 1.01 -7.32 -10.46
N LEU A 162 -0.24 -7.54 -10.07
CA LEU A 162 -0.68 -8.84 -9.57
C LEU A 162 -1.11 -9.74 -10.73
N ILE A 163 -0.25 -10.68 -11.11
CA ILE A 163 -0.59 -11.71 -12.10
C ILE A 163 -1.42 -12.80 -11.41
N ARG A 164 -2.74 -12.73 -11.56
CA ARG A 164 -3.63 -13.80 -11.11
C ARG A 164 -3.57 -14.94 -12.12
N THR A 165 -3.14 -16.12 -11.69
CA THR A 165 -3.32 -17.33 -12.50
C THR A 165 -4.82 -17.61 -12.68
N PRO A 166 -5.28 -18.01 -13.88
CA PRO A 166 -6.68 -18.34 -14.09
C PRO A 166 -7.10 -19.42 -13.09
N LYS A 167 -8.03 -19.10 -12.19
CA LYS A 167 -8.62 -20.13 -11.33
C LYS A 167 -9.33 -21.11 -12.25
N LYS A 168 -8.88 -22.38 -12.27
CA LYS A 168 -9.58 -23.46 -12.97
C LYS A 168 -11.03 -23.48 -12.49
N SER A 169 -11.93 -22.98 -13.32
CA SER A 169 -13.37 -22.98 -13.06
C SER A 169 -13.79 -24.43 -12.82
N LYS A 170 -14.38 -24.73 -11.65
CA LYS A 170 -14.88 -26.05 -11.28
C LYS A 170 -16.17 -26.42 -12.04
N TRP A 171 -16.23 -26.12 -13.33
CA TRP A 171 -17.40 -26.32 -14.20
C TRP A 171 -17.43 -27.72 -14.86
N ARG A 172 -17.02 -28.76 -14.12
CA ARG A 172 -17.10 -30.17 -14.57
C ARG A 172 -17.55 -31.12 -13.46
N LYS A 173 -18.64 -30.79 -12.76
CA LYS A 173 -19.35 -31.77 -11.93
C LYS A 173 -20.88 -31.80 -12.07
N SER A 174 -21.51 -30.98 -12.92
CA SER A 174 -22.97 -31.02 -13.12
C SER A 174 -23.45 -31.59 -14.46
N ILE A 175 -22.56 -31.93 -15.40
CA ILE A 175 -22.97 -32.40 -16.75
C ILE A 175 -22.98 -33.94 -16.88
N LEU A 176 -22.44 -34.69 -15.91
CA LEU A 176 -22.39 -36.17 -15.96
C LEU A 176 -23.38 -36.88 -15.00
N GLN A 177 -24.36 -36.16 -14.44
CA GLN A 177 -25.37 -36.73 -13.53
C GLN A 177 -26.80 -36.67 -14.09
N ARG A 178 -26.98 -36.34 -15.38
CA ARG A 178 -28.30 -36.25 -16.03
C ARG A 178 -28.59 -37.34 -17.08
N GLN A 179 -27.77 -38.39 -17.18
CA GLN A 179 -27.99 -39.49 -18.13
C GLN A 179 -28.43 -40.83 -17.51
N GLU A 180 -28.63 -40.94 -16.19
CA GLU A 180 -29.00 -42.23 -15.55
C GLU A 180 -30.41 -42.28 -14.95
N THR A 181 -31.29 -41.33 -15.25
CA THR A 181 -32.69 -41.40 -14.81
C THR A 181 -33.66 -41.21 -15.98
N VAL A 182 -33.55 -42.07 -16.99
CA VAL A 182 -34.68 -42.47 -17.83
C VAL A 182 -34.48 -43.95 -18.19
N SER A 183 -35.06 -44.83 -17.39
CA SER A 183 -35.41 -46.21 -17.76
C SER A 183 -36.62 -46.59 -16.93
#